data_AF-A0A4V6PWS4-F1
#
_entry.id   AF-A0A4V6PWS4-F1
#
_cell.length_a   1.000
_cell.length_b   1.000
_cell.length_c   1.000
_cell.angle_alpha   90.00
_cell.angle_beta   90.00
_cell.angle_gamma   90.00
#
_symmetry.space_group_name_H-M   'P 1'
#
loop_
_entity.id
_entity.type
_entity.pdbx_description
1 polymer ?
#
loop_
_entity_poly.entity_id
_entity_poly.type
_entity_poly.pdbx_seq_one_letter_code
_entity_poly.pdbx_strand_id
1 'polypeptide(L)'
;MTVTSEAPSWHAGGEHDDAGTEEFVVSLPYEVAEEIREKVSHQAVQEYIQNAVGRQYRDDSTARLIEDYEAGNGPFPVEVVNKAEEIWRQADERYEAWLAATKEV
;
A
#
# COMPACT_ATOMS: atom_id res chain seq x y z
N MET A 1 31.17 23.06 8.32
CA MET A 1 30.29 23.21 7.14
C MET A 1 28.89 23.45 7.67
N THR A 2 28.32 24.59 7.30
CA THR A 2 27.08 25.14 7.86
C THR A 2 25.89 24.44 7.24
N VAL A 3 24.94 23.98 8.06
CA VAL A 3 23.64 23.47 7.61
C VAL A 3 22.73 24.68 7.45
N THR A 4 22.40 25.05 6.23
CA THR A 4 21.35 26.02 5.94
C THR A 4 20.06 25.25 5.69
N SER A 5 19.17 25.29 6.67
CA SER A 5 17.77 24.92 6.53
C SER A 5 17.06 26.08 5.82
N GLU A 6 16.72 25.89 4.54
CA GLU A 6 15.68 26.67 3.89
C GLU A 6 14.52 25.72 3.60
N ALA A 7 13.45 25.89 4.38
CA ALA A 7 12.19 25.21 4.14
C ALA A 7 11.64 25.61 2.76
N PRO A 8 11.17 24.66 1.91
CA PRO A 8 10.44 25.03 0.71
C PRO A 8 9.06 25.56 1.11
N SER A 9 8.81 26.80 0.70
CA SER A 9 7.56 27.52 0.80
C SER A 9 6.41 26.80 0.08
N TRP A 10 5.31 26.61 0.79
CA TRP A 10 4.04 26.17 0.22
C TRP A 10 3.50 27.24 -0.74
N HIS A 11 3.52 26.97 -2.04
CA HIS A 11 2.64 27.63 -3.00
C HIS A 11 1.45 26.70 -3.29
N ALA A 12 0.46 26.74 -2.41
CA ALA A 12 -0.87 26.23 -2.70
C ALA A 12 -1.54 27.22 -3.68
N GLY A 13 -1.45 26.90 -4.97
CA GLY A 13 -2.00 27.70 -6.05
C GLY A 13 -2.47 26.78 -7.17
N GLY A 14 -3.53 26.02 -6.89
CA GLY A 14 -4.30 25.25 -7.86
C GLY A 14 -5.76 25.25 -7.39
N GLU A 15 -6.64 25.80 -8.22
CA GLU A 15 -8.08 25.85 -7.99
C GLU A 15 -8.65 24.46 -7.61
N HIS A 16 -9.41 24.46 -6.52
CA HIS A 16 -10.19 23.32 -6.05
C HIS A 16 -11.35 23.06 -7.01
N ASP A 17 -11.21 22.03 -7.86
CA ASP A 17 -12.34 21.36 -8.49
C ASP A 17 -12.55 19.98 -7.83
N ASP A 18 -13.81 19.71 -7.48
CA ASP A 18 -14.43 18.56 -6.80
C ASP A 18 -13.63 17.23 -6.73
N ALA A 19 -13.47 16.71 -5.50
CA ALA A 19 -12.84 15.41 -5.16
C ALA A 19 -11.37 15.25 -5.62
N GLY A 20 -10.54 16.25 -5.33
CA GLY A 20 -9.24 16.47 -5.97
C GLY A 20 -8.21 15.36 -5.82
N THR A 21 -7.89 14.70 -6.93
CA THR A 21 -6.60 14.03 -7.14
C THR A 21 -5.55 15.08 -7.49
N GLU A 22 -4.45 15.14 -6.74
CA GLU A 22 -3.28 15.97 -7.06
C GLU A 22 -2.31 15.20 -7.96
N GLU A 23 -1.78 15.87 -8.99
CA GLU A 23 -0.77 15.30 -9.89
C GLU A 23 0.64 15.64 -9.40
N PHE A 24 1.50 14.63 -9.29
CA PHE A 24 2.89 14.77 -8.90
C PHE A 24 3.81 14.17 -9.95
N VAL A 25 4.92 14.87 -10.25
CA VAL A 25 6.00 14.34 -11.08
C VAL A 25 7.07 13.76 -10.16
N VAL A 26 7.34 12.46 -10.30
CA VAL A 26 8.35 11.74 -9.51
C VAL A 26 9.44 11.18 -10.42
N SER A 27 10.68 11.17 -9.93
CA SER A 27 11.81 10.54 -10.61
C SER A 27 12.06 9.17 -10.01
N LEU A 28 12.21 8.16 -10.86
CA LEU A 28 12.53 6.79 -10.48
C LEU A 28 13.95 6.43 -10.94
N PRO A 29 14.65 5.52 -10.23
CA PRO A 29 15.86 4.92 -10.77
C PRO A 29 15.59 4.31 -12.15
N TYR A 30 16.51 4.51 -13.09
CA TYR A 30 16.33 4.07 -14.48
C TYR A 30 15.99 2.57 -14.58
N GLU A 31 16.72 1.74 -13.85
CA GLU A 31 16.52 0.28 -13.82
C GLU A 31 15.10 -0.10 -13.36
N VAL A 32 14.58 0.59 -12.34
CA VAL A 32 13.22 0.37 -11.83
C VAL A 32 12.17 0.84 -12.85
N ALA A 33 12.39 1.99 -13.49
CA ALA A 33 11.47 2.50 -14.51
C ALA A 33 11.39 1.57 -15.73
N GLU A 34 12.52 1.03 -16.17
CA GLU A 34 12.56 0.05 -17.26
C GLU A 34 11.90 -1.26 -16.86
N GLU A 35 12.19 -1.80 -15.67
CA GLU A 35 11.57 -3.03 -15.19
C GLU A 35 10.03 -2.90 -15.10
N ILE A 36 9.53 -1.75 -14.67
CA ILE A 36 8.08 -1.47 -14.66
C ILE A 36 7.53 -1.45 -16.09
N ARG A 37 8.20 -0.79 -17.03
CA ARG A 37 7.78 -0.73 -18.46
C ARG A 37 7.85 -2.06 -19.17
N GLU A 38 8.73 -2.97 -18.75
CA GLU A 38 8.76 -4.34 -19.26
C GLU A 38 7.57 -5.16 -18.72
N LYS A 39 7.19 -4.94 -17.46
CA LYS A 39 6.08 -5.64 -16.80
C LYS A 39 4.70 -5.14 -17.25
N VAL A 40 4.56 -3.85 -17.53
CA VAL A 40 3.29 -3.22 -17.91
C VAL A 40 3.45 -2.32 -19.13
N SER A 41 2.39 -2.16 -19.94
CA SER A 41 2.43 -1.23 -21.07
C SER A 41 2.68 0.21 -20.59
N HIS A 42 3.24 1.07 -21.45
CA HIS A 42 3.51 2.48 -21.13
C HIS A 42 2.27 3.22 -20.57
N GLN A 43 1.06 2.87 -21.05
CA GLN A 43 -0.20 3.46 -20.60
C GLN A 43 -0.62 2.99 -19.19
N ALA A 44 -0.10 1.85 -18.74
CA ALA A 44 -0.43 1.24 -17.44
C ALA A 44 0.59 1.54 -16.34
N VAL A 45 1.69 2.25 -16.64
CA VAL A 45 2.74 2.58 -15.67
C VAL A 45 2.20 3.41 -14.49
N GLN A 46 1.36 4.41 -14.78
CA GLN A 46 0.76 5.24 -13.74
C GLN A 46 -0.12 4.42 -12.80
N GLU A 47 -1.01 3.59 -13.35
CA GLU A 47 -1.88 2.70 -12.57
C GLU A 47 -1.06 1.71 -11.74
N TYR A 48 0.00 1.14 -12.33
CA TYR A 48 0.91 0.25 -11.62
C TYR A 48 1.54 0.94 -10.40
N ILE A 49 2.07 2.16 -10.57
CA ILE A 49 2.68 2.94 -9.50
C ILE A 49 1.65 3.29 -8.44
N GLN A 50 0.47 3.78 -8.83
CA GLN A 50 -0.62 4.11 -7.89
C GLN A 50 -1.02 2.89 -7.06
N ASN A 51 -1.16 1.73 -7.69
CA ASN A 51 -1.49 0.49 -6.99
C ASN A 51 -0.36 0.02 -6.06
N ALA A 52 0.90 0.15 -6.48
CA ALA A 52 2.05 -0.21 -5.66
C ALA A 52 2.16 0.70 -4.43
N VAL A 53 2.08 2.02 -4.62
CA VAL A 53 2.12 3.00 -3.53
C VAL A 53 0.91 2.83 -2.60
N GLY A 54 -0.29 2.62 -3.16
CA GLY A 54 -1.49 2.38 -2.35
C GLY A 54 -1.46 1.07 -1.56
N ARG A 55 -0.78 0.03 -2.06
CA ARG A 55 -0.48 -1.18 -1.26
C ARG A 55 0.47 -0.86 -0.13
N GLN A 56 1.63 -0.28 -0.44
CA GLN A 56 2.63 0.05 0.57
C GLN A 56 2.07 0.96 1.67
N TYR A 57 1.30 1.99 1.31
CA TYR A 57 0.65 2.88 2.27
C TYR A 57 -0.30 2.14 3.22
N ARG A 58 -1.08 1.19 2.71
CA ARG A 58 -1.98 0.38 3.55
C ARG A 58 -1.20 -0.52 4.50
N ASP A 59 -0.10 -1.11 4.02
CA ASP A 59 0.77 -1.96 4.83
C ASP A 59 1.44 -1.14 5.95
N ASP A 60 2.02 0.02 5.60
CA ASP A 60 2.63 0.96 6.55
C ASP A 60 1.62 1.49 7.57
N SER A 61 0.41 1.84 7.11
CA SER A 61 -0.67 2.28 7.99
C SER A 61 -1.12 1.18 8.94
N THR A 62 -1.16 -0.07 8.48
CA THR A 62 -1.53 -1.22 9.32
C THR A 62 -0.46 -1.49 10.36
N ALA A 63 0.82 -1.46 9.97
CA ALA A 63 1.94 -1.61 10.88
C ALA A 63 1.91 -0.54 11.97
N ARG A 64 1.66 0.72 11.61
CA ARG A 64 1.53 1.82 12.56
C ARG A 64 0.38 1.62 13.56
N LEU A 65 -0.78 1.15 13.08
CA LEU A 65 -1.92 0.86 13.96
C LEU A 65 -1.61 -0.25 14.96
N ILE A 66 -0.85 -1.27 14.54
CA ILE A 66 -0.37 -2.34 15.42
C ILE A 66 0.57 -1.76 16.47
N GLU A 67 1.59 -0.99 16.06
CA GLU A 67 2.55 -0.35 16.97
C GLU A 67 1.84 0.54 18.00
N ASP A 68 0.90 1.38 17.55
CA ASP A 68 0.13 2.27 18.44
C ASP A 68 -0.71 1.47 19.46
N TYR A 69 -1.31 0.36 19.02
CA TYR A 69 -2.05 -0.53 19.91
C TYR A 69 -1.14 -1.18 20.95
N GLU A 70 -0.01 -1.75 20.52
CA GLU A 70 0.93 -2.45 21.40
C GLU A 70 1.59 -1.50 22.39
N ALA A 71 1.86 -0.25 22.01
CA ALA A 71 2.37 0.78 22.90
C ALA A 71 1.41 1.07 24.07
N GLY A 72 0.09 1.02 23.82
CA GLY A 72 -0.94 1.28 24.83
C GLY A 72 -1.34 0.06 25.67
N ASN A 73 -1.25 -1.15 25.12
CA ASN A 73 -1.86 -2.36 25.69
C ASN A 73 -0.86 -3.50 25.94
N GLY A 74 0.39 -3.37 25.49
CA GLY A 74 1.33 -4.48 25.39
C GLY A 74 1.12 -5.31 24.11
N PRO A 75 2.03 -6.26 23.83
CA PRO A 75 1.95 -7.08 22.63
C PRO A 75 0.69 -7.94 22.60
N PHE A 76 0.23 -8.29 21.40
CA PHE A 76 -0.88 -9.23 21.26
C PHE A 76 -0.54 -10.60 21.88
N PRO A 77 -1.44 -11.19 22.69
CA PRO A 77 -1.24 -12.55 23.21
C PRO A 77 -1.07 -13.55 22.06
N VAL A 78 -0.05 -14.40 22.15
CA VAL A 78 0.29 -15.38 21.10
C VAL A 78 -0.88 -16.31 20.81
N GLU A 79 -1.69 -16.66 21.81
CA GLU A 79 -2.87 -17.50 21.64
C GLU A 79 -3.93 -16.85 20.74
N VAL A 80 -4.06 -15.52 20.80
CA VAL A 80 -4.99 -14.75 19.95
C VAL A 80 -4.46 -14.68 18.52
N VAL A 81 -3.15 -14.44 18.36
CA VAL A 81 -2.50 -14.41 17.03
C VAL A 81 -2.65 -15.77 16.34
N ASN A 82 -2.28 -16.86 17.02
CA ASN A 82 -2.40 -18.22 16.47
C ASN A 82 -3.84 -18.57 16.09
N LYS A 83 -4.83 -18.13 16.89
CA LYS A 83 -6.24 -18.35 16.58
C LYS A 83 -6.68 -17.55 15.35
N ALA A 84 -6.20 -16.31 15.20
CA ALA A 84 -6.50 -15.50 14.03
C ALA A 84 -5.91 -16.10 12.75
N GLU A 85 -4.66 -16.57 12.80
CA GLU A 85 -3.99 -17.27 11.69
C GLU A 85 -4.76 -18.51 11.26
N GLU A 86 -5.20 -19.33 12.22
CA GLU A 86 -5.97 -20.54 11.92
C GLU A 86 -7.33 -20.23 11.29
N ILE A 87 -8.03 -19.20 11.78
CA ILE A 87 -9.29 -18.74 11.17
C ILE A 87 -9.05 -18.27 9.73
N TRP A 88 -7.97 -17.52 9.50
CA TRP A 88 -7.62 -17.02 8.17
C TRP A 88 -7.35 -18.17 7.20
N ARG A 89 -6.51 -19.14 7.59
CA ARG A 89 -6.21 -20.34 6.80
C ARG A 89 -7.48 -21.11 6.42
N GLN A 90 -8.38 -21.33 7.38
CA GLN A 90 -9.64 -22.02 7.12
C GLN A 90 -10.57 -21.24 6.18
N ALA A 91 -10.58 -19.90 6.25
CA ALA A 91 -11.35 -19.07 5.35
C ALA A 91 -10.83 -19.17 3.92
N ASP A 92 -9.50 -19.14 3.75
CA ASP A 92 -8.82 -19.27 2.46
C ASP A 92 -9.12 -20.62 1.80
N GLU A 93 -9.01 -21.72 2.56
CA GLU A 93 -9.35 -23.07 2.09
C GLU A 93 -10.81 -23.19 1.62
N ARG A 94 -11.74 -22.57 2.36
CA ARG A 94 -13.17 -22.57 1.97
C ARG A 94 -13.41 -21.75 0.71
N TYR A 95 -12.71 -20.63 0.56
CA TYR A 95 -12.83 -19.78 -0.62
C TYR A 95 -12.30 -20.47 -1.87
N GLU A 96 -11.13 -21.13 -1.79
CA GLU A 96 -10.56 -21.92 -2.88
C GLU A 96 -11.47 -23.11 -3.26
N ALA A 97 -12.02 -23.81 -2.26
CA ALA A 97 -12.98 -24.88 -2.51
C ALA A 97 -14.25 -24.38 -3.23
N TRP A 98 -14.73 -23.19 -2.86
CA TRP A 98 -15.86 -22.55 -3.55
C TRP A 98 -15.51 -22.17 -5.00
N LEU A 99 -14.35 -21.56 -5.23
CA LEU A 99 -13.86 -21.22 -6.57
C LEU A 99 -13.76 -22.46 -7.47
N ALA A 100 -13.23 -23.57 -6.94
CA ALA A 100 -13.12 -24.83 -7.66
C ALA A 100 -14.50 -25.37 -8.07
N ALA A 101 -15.46 -25.40 -7.14
CA ALA A 101 -16.82 -25.86 -7.41
C ALA A 101 -17.55 -25.01 -8.46
N THR A 102 -17.26 -23.70 -8.51
CA THR A 102 -17.89 -22.79 -9.51
C THR A 102 -17.30 -22.87 -10.91
N LYS A 103 -16.10 -23.45 -11.09
CA LYS A 103 -15.46 -23.60 -12.42
C LYS A 103 -15.86 -24.87 -13.16
N GLU A 104 -16.50 -25.82 -12.48
CA GLU A 104 -16.98 -27.09 -13.07
C GLU A 104 -18.44 -27.02 -13.57
N VAL A 105 -19.08 -25.85 -13.50
CA VAL A 105 -20.43 -25.55 -14.02
C VAL A 105 -20.33 -24.71 -15.29
#